data_AF-A0A9E7EGK9-F1
#
_entry.id   AF-A0A9E7EGK9-F1
#
_cell.length_a   1.000
_cell.length_b   1.000
_cell.length_c   1.000
_cell.angle_alpha   90.00
_cell.angle_beta   90.00
_cell.angle_gamma   90.00
#
_symmetry.space_group_name_H-M   'P 1'
#
loop_
_entity.id
_entity.type
_entity.pdbx_description
1 polymer ?
#
loop_
_entity_poly.entity_id
_entity_poly.type
_entity_poly.pdbx_seq_one_letter_code
_entity_poly.pdbx_strand_id
1 'polypeptide(L)'
;MESDMVGERLGEDAKALMDQLTKQDPSKNVVVLAIVLEPLVAGLLRGKKFLLVLDNVWDAQIWDDLLRNPLQGGAAGSRVLVTTRNAGIARQMKAALVHEMKLLTPEDG
;
A
#
# COMPACT_ATOMS: atom_id res chain seq x y z
N MET A 1 -17.84 8.97 27.22
CA MET A 1 -17.90 9.86 26.03
C MET A 1 -16.63 10.71 25.85
N GLU A 2 -15.58 10.55 26.68
CA GLU A 2 -14.30 11.27 26.52
C GLU A 2 -13.21 10.51 25.73
N SER A 3 -13.42 9.23 25.40
CA SER A 3 -12.42 8.38 24.76
C SER A 3 -12.12 8.71 23.30
N ASP A 4 -13.01 9.44 22.62
CA ASP A 4 -12.96 9.60 21.16
C ASP A 4 -12.28 10.92 20.75
N MET A 5 -12.33 11.96 21.59
CA MET A 5 -11.70 13.27 21.32
C MET A 5 -10.17 13.25 21.40
N VAL A 6 -9.58 12.34 22.19
CA VAL A 6 -8.12 12.22 22.30
C VAL A 6 -7.51 11.55 21.06
N GLY A 7 -8.25 10.59 20.46
CA GLY A 7 -7.81 9.88 19.26
C GLY A 7 -7.77 10.75 18.01
N GLU A 8 -8.75 11.64 17.83
CA GLU A 8 -8.78 12.56 16.68
C GLU A 8 -7.65 13.60 16.75
N ARG A 9 -7.41 14.17 17.93
CA ARG A 9 -6.39 15.22 18.10
C ARG A 9 -4.97 14.70 17.87
N LEU A 10 -4.68 13.47 18.30
CA LEU A 10 -3.41 12.79 18.01
C LEU A 10 -3.21 12.52 16.51
N GLY A 11 -4.29 12.26 15.77
CA GLY A 11 -4.25 12.02 14.33
C GLY A 11 -3.89 13.28 13.53
N GLU A 12 -4.44 14.43 13.91
CA GLU A 12 -4.14 15.71 13.26
C GLU A 12 -2.71 16.17 13.50
N ASP A 13 -2.22 16.01 14.74
CA ASP A 13 -0.84 16.35 15.10
C ASP A 13 0.18 15.49 14.34
N ALA A 14 -0.09 14.19 14.20
CA ALA A 14 0.75 13.27 13.41
C ALA A 14 0.80 13.67 11.92
N LYS A 15 -0.35 14.08 11.36
CA LYS A 15 -0.44 14.54 9.97
C LYS A 15 0.33 15.84 9.75
N ALA A 16 0.22 16.80 10.66
CA ALA A 16 0.94 18.08 10.57
C ALA A 16 2.46 17.90 10.65
N LEU A 17 2.93 16.97 11.51
CA LEU A 17 4.35 16.65 11.62
C LEU A 17 4.90 16.00 10.33
N MET A 18 4.10 15.11 9.73
CA MET A 18 4.44 14.41 8.49
C MET A 18 4.59 15.38 7.31
N ASP A 19 3.68 16.34 7.17
CA ASP A 19 3.76 17.39 6.13
C ASP A 19 5.00 18.29 6.27
N GLN A 20 5.49 18.51 7.50
CA GLN A 20 6.70 19.31 7.72
C GLN A 20 7.98 18.53 7.36
N LEU A 21 8.06 17.26 7.76
CA LEU A 21 9.23 16.43 7.52
C LEU A 21 9.37 16.03 6.05
N THR A 22 8.27 15.94 5.31
CA THR A 22 8.27 15.56 3.88
C THR A 22 8.55 16.71 2.90
N LYS A 23 8.50 17.96 3.36
CA LYS A 23 8.77 19.15 2.51
C LYS A 23 10.23 19.58 2.45
N GLN A 24 11.04 19.21 3.44
CA GLN A 24 12.42 19.70 3.56
C GLN A 24 13.45 18.92 2.75
N ASP A 25 13.25 17.61 2.57
CA ASP A 25 14.26 16.73 1.98
C ASP A 25 13.61 15.48 1.37
N PRO A 26 13.70 15.27 0.04
CA PRO A 26 13.14 14.11 -0.62
C PRO A 26 13.66 12.77 -0.09
N SER A 27 14.88 12.72 0.45
CA SER A 27 15.42 11.51 1.08
C SER A 27 14.75 11.19 2.43
N LYS A 28 14.28 12.23 3.14
CA LYS A 28 13.44 12.06 4.33
C LYS A 28 12.05 11.59 3.97
N ASN A 29 11.54 11.80 2.76
CA ASN A 29 10.22 11.31 2.35
C ASN A 29 10.16 9.79 2.40
N VAL A 30 11.23 9.10 2.00
CA VAL A 30 11.31 7.64 2.09
C VAL A 30 11.29 7.18 3.55
N VAL A 31 12.07 7.82 4.41
CA VAL A 31 12.16 7.50 5.85
C VAL A 31 10.85 7.80 6.59
N VAL A 32 10.23 8.95 6.31
CA VAL A 32 8.96 9.37 6.94
C VAL A 32 7.80 8.51 6.44
N LEU A 33 7.77 8.15 5.16
CA LEU A 33 6.76 7.23 4.62
C LEU A 33 6.86 5.87 5.33
N ALA A 34 8.06 5.31 5.50
CA ALA A 34 8.23 4.07 6.25
C ALA A 34 7.80 4.21 7.72
N ILE A 35 8.26 5.25 8.43
CA ILE A 35 7.95 5.44 9.86
C ILE A 35 6.47 5.72 10.11
N VAL A 36 5.78 6.43 9.22
CA VAL A 36 4.40 6.89 9.44
C VAL A 36 3.39 6.02 8.70
N LEU A 37 3.60 5.76 7.41
CA LEU A 37 2.62 5.04 6.60
C LEU A 37 2.58 3.55 6.96
N GLU A 38 3.73 2.93 7.23
CA GLU A 38 3.78 1.50 7.57
C GLU A 38 2.93 1.17 8.82
N PRO A 39 3.12 1.80 10.00
CA PRO A 39 2.32 1.48 11.17
C PRO A 39 0.85 1.90 11.02
N LEU A 40 0.54 2.98 10.29
CA LEU A 40 -0.85 3.38 10.03
C LEU A 40 -1.58 2.34 9.17
N VAL A 41 -0.96 1.91 8.07
CA VAL A 41 -1.53 0.86 7.19
C VAL A 41 -1.61 -0.47 7.94
N ALA A 42 -0.57 -0.84 8.69
CA ALA A 42 -0.57 -2.04 9.50
C ALA A 42 -1.69 -2.03 10.55
N GLY A 43 -1.89 -0.89 11.24
CA GLY A 43 -2.95 -0.71 12.22
C GLY A 43 -4.34 -0.76 11.59
N LEU A 44 -4.51 -0.12 10.43
CA LEU A 44 -5.78 -0.09 9.71
C LEU A 44 -6.24 -1.49 9.26
N LEU A 45 -5.30 -2.31 8.81
CA LEU A 45 -5.57 -3.61 8.18
C LEU A 45 -5.49 -4.80 9.16
N ARG A 46 -4.95 -4.60 10.37
CA ARG A 46 -4.78 -5.65 11.36
C ARG A 46 -6.10 -6.36 11.67
N GLY A 47 -6.12 -7.68 11.47
CA GLY A 47 -7.28 -8.53 11.73
C GLY A 47 -8.46 -8.30 10.78
N LYS A 48 -8.31 -7.49 9.72
CA LYS A 48 -9.37 -7.23 8.74
C LYS A 48 -9.10 -7.96 7.43
N LYS A 49 -10.18 -8.40 6.79
CA LYS A 49 -10.13 -8.94 5.42
C LYS A 49 -10.20 -7.78 4.44
N PHE A 50 -9.29 -7.73 3.47
CA PHE A 50 -9.21 -6.64 2.50
C PHE A 50 -8.88 -7.12 1.08
N LEU A 51 -9.20 -6.27 0.10
CA LEU A 51 -8.67 -6.33 -1.25
C LEU A 51 -7.92 -5.01 -1.51
N LEU A 52 -6.61 -5.09 -1.70
CA LEU A 52 -5.79 -3.95 -2.08
C LEU A 52 -5.52 -4.02 -3.59
N VAL A 53 -5.84 -2.96 -4.33
CA VAL A 53 -5.56 -2.88 -5.77
C VAL A 53 -4.43 -1.88 -5.99
N LEU A 54 -3.32 -2.35 -6.57
CA LEU A 54 -2.17 -1.55 -6.96
C LEU A 54 -2.19 -1.40 -8.47
N ASP A 55 -2.67 -0.25 -8.93
CA ASP A 55 -2.83 0.00 -10.36
C ASP A 55 -1.53 0.56 -10.97
N ASN A 56 -1.17 0.07 -12.16
CA ASN A 56 -0.07 0.57 -12.99
C ASN A 56 1.30 0.58 -12.27
N VAL A 57 1.68 -0.53 -11.63
CA VAL A 57 2.95 -0.65 -10.89
C VAL A 57 4.13 -0.83 -11.85
N TRP A 58 5.16 0.01 -11.70
CA TRP A 58 6.36 0.01 -12.56
C TRP A 58 7.63 -0.47 -11.85
N ASP A 59 7.62 -0.51 -10.52
CA ASP A 59 8.75 -0.94 -9.69
C ASP A 59 8.27 -1.98 -8.66
N ALA A 60 8.92 -3.14 -8.65
CA ALA A 60 8.60 -4.23 -7.74
C ALA A 60 9.16 -4.00 -6.33
N GLN A 61 10.17 -3.13 -6.16
CA GLN A 61 10.82 -2.88 -4.87
C GLN A 61 9.83 -2.36 -3.82
N ILE A 62 8.78 -1.65 -4.25
CA ILE A 62 7.69 -1.18 -3.38
C ILE A 62 7.05 -2.32 -2.55
N TRP A 63 7.08 -3.55 -3.06
CA TRP A 63 6.59 -4.71 -2.32
C TRP A 63 7.44 -4.97 -1.09
N ASP A 64 8.75 -5.17 -1.26
CA ASP A 64 9.66 -5.53 -0.17
C ASP A 64 9.95 -4.34 0.75
N ASP A 65 10.04 -3.13 0.21
CA ASP A 65 10.44 -1.93 0.94
C ASP A 65 9.31 -1.31 1.78
N LEU A 66 8.04 -1.45 1.36
CA LEU A 66 6.92 -0.74 1.99
C LEU A 66 5.71 -1.61 2.30
N LEU A 67 5.30 -2.50 1.38
CA LEU A 67 3.98 -3.15 1.48
C LEU A 67 4.01 -4.49 2.20
N ARG A 68 5.13 -5.22 2.14
CA ARG A 68 5.19 -6.59 2.65
C ARG A 68 4.95 -6.69 4.15
N ASN A 69 5.50 -5.78 4.94
CA ASN A 69 5.36 -5.79 6.39
C ASN A 69 3.95 -5.37 6.87
N PRO A 70 3.38 -4.23 6.45
CA PRO A 70 2.11 -3.76 7.01
C PRO A 70 0.93 -4.64 6.59
N LEU A 71 1.04 -5.35 5.45
CA LEU A 71 -0.01 -6.25 4.97
C LEU A 71 -0.04 -7.62 5.67
N GLN A 72 1.02 -8.01 6.39
CA GLN A 72 1.10 -9.31 7.09
C GLN A 72 0.05 -9.47 8.20
N GLY A 73 -0.42 -8.36 8.78
CA GLY A 73 -1.43 -8.39 9.85
C GLY A 73 -2.87 -8.66 9.37
N GLY A 74 -3.10 -8.83 8.07
CA GLY A 74 -4.42 -9.04 7.49
C GLY A 74 -5.08 -10.36 7.91
N ALA A 75 -6.42 -10.38 7.91
CA ALA A 75 -7.18 -11.61 8.14
C ALA A 75 -7.08 -12.59 6.95
N ALA A 76 -7.41 -13.86 7.20
CA ALA A 76 -7.47 -14.88 6.17
C ALA A 76 -8.41 -14.48 5.01
N GLY A 77 -7.95 -14.70 3.78
CA GLY A 77 -8.68 -14.33 2.58
C GLY A 77 -8.43 -12.89 2.10
N SER A 78 -7.55 -12.13 2.75
CA SER A 78 -7.04 -10.88 2.18
C SER A 78 -6.27 -11.13 0.88
N ARG A 79 -6.36 -10.17 -0.05
CA ARG A 79 -5.77 -10.26 -1.39
C ARG A 79 -5.16 -8.93 -1.81
N VAL A 80 -4.10 -9.01 -2.61
CA VAL A 80 -3.51 -7.88 -3.33
C VAL A 80 -3.63 -8.19 -4.82
N LEU A 81 -4.22 -7.27 -5.58
CA LEU A 81 -4.28 -7.30 -7.03
C LEU A 81 -3.33 -6.24 -7.57
N VAL A 82 -2.42 -6.64 -8.45
CA VAL A 82 -1.48 -5.73 -9.10
C VAL A 82 -1.81 -5.69 -10.58
N THR A 83 -1.97 -4.49 -11.13
CA THR A 83 -1.99 -4.30 -12.58
C THR A 83 -0.65 -3.68 -13.00
N THR A 84 -0.09 -4.18 -14.09
CA THR A 84 1.17 -3.67 -14.64
C THR A 84 1.25 -3.99 -16.12
N ARG A 85 1.95 -3.16 -16.88
CA ARG A 85 2.27 -3.42 -18.30
C ARG A 85 3.48 -4.34 -18.47
N ASN A 86 4.19 -4.65 -17.38
CA ASN A 86 5.39 -5.46 -17.41
C ASN A 86 5.19 -6.71 -16.52
N ALA A 87 4.98 -7.86 -17.15
CA ALA A 87 4.83 -9.14 -16.44
C ALA A 87 6.03 -9.49 -15.53
N GLY A 88 7.22 -8.93 -15.82
CA GLY A 88 8.40 -9.06 -14.95
C GLY A 88 8.19 -8.47 -13.56
N ILE A 89 7.47 -7.35 -13.44
CA ILE A 89 7.15 -6.73 -12.15
C ILE A 89 6.26 -7.65 -11.31
N ALA A 90 5.21 -8.23 -11.90
CA ALA A 90 4.34 -9.17 -11.19
C ALA A 90 5.11 -10.40 -10.68
N ARG A 91 6.07 -10.92 -11.47
CA ARG A 91 6.94 -12.04 -11.06
C ARG A 91 7.90 -11.65 -9.94
N GLN A 92 8.52 -10.47 -10.02
CA GLN A 92 9.43 -9.95 -9.00
C GLN A 92 8.72 -9.74 -7.66
N MET A 93 7.48 -9.26 -7.68
CA MET A 93 6.61 -9.14 -6.50
C MET A 93 6.11 -10.51 -5.98
N LYS A 94 6.52 -11.63 -6.60
CA LYS A 94 6.13 -13.01 -6.24
C LYS A 94 4.62 -13.21 -6.25
N ALA A 95 3.94 -12.62 -7.24
CA ALA A 95 2.49 -12.79 -7.40
C ALA A 95 2.15 -14.28 -7.54
N ALA A 96 1.22 -14.75 -6.70
CA ALA A 96 0.78 -16.14 -6.69
C ALA A 96 0.02 -16.54 -7.98
N LEU A 97 -0.64 -15.57 -8.61
CA LEU A 97 -1.36 -15.72 -9.86
C LEU A 97 -1.02 -14.53 -10.76
N VAL A 98 -0.64 -14.80 -12.01
CA VAL A 98 -0.39 -13.79 -13.04
C VAL A 98 -1.36 -14.02 -14.17
N HIS A 99 -2.15 -12.99 -14.51
CA HIS A 99 -3.05 -13.00 -15.65
C HIS A 99 -2.53 -12.04 -16.72
N GLU A 100 -2.18 -12.58 -17.89
CA GLU A 100 -1.83 -11.78 -19.06
C GLU A 100 -3.11 -11.38 -19.81
N MET A 101 -3.40 -10.08 -19.84
CA MET A 101 -4.58 -9.55 -20.51
C MET A 101 -4.50 -9.84 -22.01
N LYS A 102 -5.57 -10.41 -22.55
CA LYS A 102 -5.71 -10.66 -23.98
C LYS A 102 -6.28 -9.42 -24.68
N LEU A 103 -5.94 -9.27 -25.96
CA LEU A 103 -6.63 -8.31 -26.82
C LEU A 103 -8.10 -8.70 -26.93
N LEU A 104 -8.95 -7.68 -27.08
CA LEU A 104 -10.36 -7.90 -27.42
C LEU A 104 -10.45 -8.61 -28.77
N THR A 105 -11.43 -9.51 -28.89
CA THR A 105 -11.74 -10.09 -30.19
C THR A 105 -12.43 -9.04 -31.06
N PRO A 106 -12.35 -9.12 -32.40
CA PRO A 106 -13.07 -8.22 -33.29
C PRO A 106 -14.58 -8.16 -33.03
N GLU A 107 -15.16 -9.22 -32.46
CA GLU A 107 -16.58 -9.34 -32.16
C GLU A 107 -17.01 -8.65 -30.86
N ASP A 108 -16.06 -8.33 -29.98
CA ASP A 108 -16.30 -7.69 -28.67
C ASP A 108 -16.17 -6.15 -28.71
N GLY A 109 -15.98 -5.56 -29.90
CA GLY A 109 -15.66 -4.14 -30.12
C GLY A 109 -16.83 -3.21 -30.39
#